data_AF-A0A946MIJ1-F1
#
_entry.id   AF-A0A946MIJ1-F1
#
_cell.length_a   1.000
_cell.length_b   1.000
_cell.length_c   1.000
_cell.angle_alpha   90.00
_cell.angle_beta   90.00
_cell.angle_gamma   90.00
#
_symmetry.space_group_name_H-M   'P 1'
#
loop_
_entity.id
_entity.type
_entity.pdbx_description
1 polymer ?
#
loop_
_entity_poly.entity_id
_entity_poly.type
_entity_poly.pdbx_seq_one_letter_code
_entity_poly.pdbx_strand_id
1 'polypeptide(L)'
;MIYQHRTFLCYGLLIIGLSITAKPYDLYGQTAQQTVLANARFEQQLEVLISTRWDLPLKDVLNSISETQRVAIFLDRRINPAQQIQLAIQGKTMSTALQQIANQANAQISHVRNVIYVGPKKTTHLLATVAAIHAEQHRRNQAENTRVFTIGKSTQWNRLSQP
;
A
#
# COMPACT_ATOMS: atom_id res chain seq x y z
N MET A 1 11.13 -48.51 53.13
CA MET A 1 12.15 -49.59 53.20
C MET A 1 11.64 -50.72 52.29
N ILE A 2 12.42 -51.07 51.24
CA ILE A 2 12.25 -52.22 50.30
C ILE A 2 11.08 -52.05 49.31
N TYR A 3 11.21 -51.72 48.01
CA TYR A 3 12.00 -52.18 46.84
C TYR A 3 11.63 -53.56 46.28
N GLN A 4 11.49 -53.61 44.93
CA GLN A 4 11.30 -54.75 44.00
C GLN A 4 9.86 -55.14 43.62
N HIS A 5 9.52 -55.45 42.37
CA HIS A 5 10.08 -55.27 41.02
C HIS A 5 9.01 -55.83 40.05
N ARG A 6 8.97 -55.36 38.79
CA ARG A 6 8.67 -56.11 37.53
C ARG A 6 8.18 -55.12 36.46
N THR A 7 9.06 -54.50 35.68
CA THR A 7 9.57 -54.95 34.35
C THR A 7 8.51 -55.47 33.38
N PHE A 8 8.16 -54.64 32.39
CA PHE A 8 7.84 -54.94 30.98
C PHE A 8 7.92 -53.58 30.27
N LEU A 9 9.04 -53.19 29.63
CA LEU A 9 9.47 -53.55 28.27
C LEU A 9 8.33 -53.59 27.26
N CYS A 10 8.07 -52.47 26.57
CA CYS A 10 7.78 -52.51 25.13
C CYS A 10 7.96 -51.13 24.49
N TYR A 11 8.85 -51.11 23.50
CA TYR A 11 9.12 -50.03 22.57
C TYR A 11 7.84 -49.53 21.89
N GLY A 12 7.52 -48.25 22.05
CA GLY A 12 6.51 -47.54 21.26
C GLY A 12 7.18 -46.53 20.36
N LEU A 13 7.18 -46.80 19.06
CA LEU A 13 7.81 -46.03 18.00
C LEU A 13 7.48 -44.52 18.06
N LEU A 14 8.55 -43.73 18.02
CA LEU A 14 8.57 -42.30 17.80
C LEU A 14 8.22 -42.03 16.33
N ILE A 15 6.94 -41.78 16.02
CA ILE A 15 6.56 -41.21 14.72
C ILE A 15 6.72 -39.69 14.86
N ILE A 16 7.93 -39.20 14.52
CA ILE A 16 8.12 -37.80 14.16
C ILE A 16 7.44 -37.62 12.82
N GLY A 17 6.15 -37.24 12.86
CA GLY A 17 5.46 -36.71 11.71
C GLY A 17 6.12 -35.38 11.34
N LEU A 18 7.16 -35.44 10.51
CA LEU A 18 7.75 -34.28 9.88
C LEU A 18 6.75 -33.79 8.82
N SER A 19 5.72 -33.06 9.26
CA SER A 19 4.86 -32.32 8.35
C SER A 19 5.72 -31.24 7.71
N ILE A 20 6.28 -31.56 6.54
CA ILE A 20 6.83 -30.56 5.63
C ILE A 20 5.61 -29.75 5.19
N THR A 21 5.34 -28.67 5.91
CA THR A 21 4.42 -27.64 5.43
C THR A 21 5.13 -26.99 4.26
N ALA A 22 4.82 -27.47 3.05
CA ALA A 22 5.14 -26.75 1.84
C ALA A 22 4.47 -25.39 1.98
N LYS A 23 5.24 -24.37 2.36
CA LYS A 23 4.77 -22.99 2.36
C LYS A 23 4.44 -22.67 0.90
N PRO A 24 3.17 -22.41 0.54
CA PRO A 24 2.89 -21.93 -0.79
C PRO A 24 3.66 -20.63 -0.98
N TYR A 25 4.52 -20.61 -1.99
CA TYR A 25 5.13 -19.40 -2.50
C TYR A 25 4.01 -18.61 -3.17
N ASP A 26 3.40 -17.71 -2.39
CA ASP A 26 2.46 -16.73 -2.91
C ASP A 26 3.22 -15.78 -3.86
N LEU A 27 3.21 -16.13 -5.14
CA LEU A 27 3.78 -15.34 -6.25
C LEU A 27 2.90 -14.13 -6.63
N TYR A 28 1.98 -13.73 -5.77
CA TYR A 28 1.15 -12.53 -5.95
C TYR A 28 0.93 -11.89 -4.57
N GLY A 29 1.32 -10.63 -4.44
CA GLY A 29 1.50 -9.95 -3.16
C GLY A 29 0.34 -10.13 -2.17
N GLN A 30 0.66 -10.72 -1.01
CA GLN A 30 -0.10 -10.48 0.21
C GLN A 30 0.14 -9.04 0.66
N THR A 31 -0.51 -8.07 0.02
CA THR A 31 -0.78 -6.81 0.71
C THR A 31 -1.90 -7.13 1.68
N ALA A 32 -1.57 -7.32 2.96
CA ALA A 32 -2.57 -7.19 4.01
C ALA A 32 -3.34 -5.89 3.71
N GLN A 33 -4.63 -6.01 3.44
CA GLN A 33 -5.45 -4.90 2.96
C GLN A 33 -5.66 -3.92 4.13
N GLN A 34 -4.62 -3.15 4.45
CA GLN A 34 -4.68 -2.10 5.44
C GLN A 34 -5.59 -1.00 4.90
N THR A 35 -6.61 -0.68 5.67
CA THR A 35 -7.52 0.43 5.34
C THR A 35 -6.74 1.73 5.40
N VAL A 36 -6.43 2.27 4.23
CA VAL A 36 -5.81 3.59 4.05
C VAL A 36 -6.78 4.69 4.50
N LEU A 37 -6.25 5.73 5.13
CA LEU A 37 -7.00 6.91 5.54
C LEU A 37 -7.53 7.68 4.32
N ALA A 38 -8.71 8.26 4.48
CA ALA A 38 -9.37 9.02 3.43
C ALA A 38 -9.78 10.42 3.90
N ASN A 39 -9.81 11.36 2.95
CA ASN A 39 -10.34 12.72 3.09
C ASN A 39 -9.69 13.47 4.26
N ALA A 40 -10.47 14.09 5.15
CA ALA A 40 -9.94 14.90 6.25
C ALA A 40 -8.93 14.15 7.14
N ARG A 41 -9.11 12.84 7.36
CA ARG A 41 -8.16 12.04 8.16
C ARG A 41 -6.82 11.87 7.46
N PHE A 42 -6.83 11.76 6.13
CA PHE A 42 -5.62 11.73 5.32
C PHE A 42 -4.88 13.06 5.42
N GLU A 43 -5.58 14.19 5.23
CA GLU A 43 -4.98 15.53 5.33
C GLU A 43 -4.40 15.79 6.73
N GLN A 44 -5.13 15.44 7.79
CA GLN A 44 -4.65 15.56 9.16
C GLN A 44 -3.40 14.71 9.42
N GLN A 45 -3.33 13.50 8.85
CA GLN A 45 -2.17 12.63 9.00
C GLN A 45 -0.90 13.25 8.39
N LEU A 46 -1.03 14.04 7.34
CA LEU A 46 0.11 14.72 6.69
C LEU A 46 0.72 15.82 7.57
N GLU A 47 -0.02 16.34 8.53
CA GLU A 47 0.43 17.36 9.48
C GLU A 47 1.00 16.77 10.78
N VAL A 48 0.87 15.46 11.00
CA VAL A 48 1.43 14.78 12.16
C VAL A 48 2.96 14.91 12.16
N LEU A 49 3.52 15.26 13.32
CA LEU A 49 4.95 15.31 13.52
C LEU A 49 5.53 13.91 13.65
N ILE A 50 6.60 13.65 12.90
CA ILE A 50 7.33 12.40 12.97
C ILE A 50 8.81 12.63 13.32
N SER A 51 9.38 11.62 13.96
CA SER A 51 10.80 11.50 14.25
C SER A 51 11.22 10.09 13.91
N THR A 52 12.05 9.94 12.89
CA THR A 52 12.46 8.63 12.36
C THR A 52 13.73 8.76 11.54
N ARG A 53 14.45 7.66 11.39
CA ARG A 53 15.67 7.58 10.60
C ARG A 53 15.55 6.42 9.62
N TRP A 54 15.85 6.69 8.36
CA TRP A 54 15.92 5.70 7.31
C TRP A 54 17.34 5.58 6.77
N ASP A 55 17.74 4.35 6.48
CA ASP A 55 18.92 3.94 5.70
C ASP A 55 18.53 2.70 4.91
N LEU A 56 17.61 2.89 3.95
CA LEU A 56 16.92 1.83 3.21
C LEU A 56 16.68 2.28 1.77
N PRO A 57 16.42 1.34 0.84
CA PRO A 57 15.94 1.68 -0.50
C PRO A 57 14.64 2.49 -0.47
N LEU A 58 14.47 3.39 -1.43
CA LEU A 58 13.31 4.28 -1.55
C LEU A 58 11.97 3.54 -1.44
N LYS A 59 11.82 2.41 -2.13
CA LYS A 59 10.58 1.62 -2.08
C LYS A 59 10.24 1.20 -0.65
N ASP A 60 11.25 0.81 0.12
CA ASP A 60 11.07 0.26 1.47
C ASP A 60 10.79 1.39 2.46
N VAL A 61 11.41 2.56 2.26
CA VAL A 61 11.06 3.80 2.97
C VAL A 61 9.59 4.16 2.74
N LEU A 62 9.14 4.24 1.47
CA LEU A 62 7.77 4.61 1.14
C LEU A 62 6.75 3.57 1.65
N ASN A 63 7.07 2.27 1.56
CA ASN A 63 6.23 1.22 2.13
C ASN A 63 6.13 1.34 3.65
N SER A 64 7.25 1.56 4.35
CA SER A 64 7.24 1.74 5.80
C SER A 64 6.37 2.93 6.23
N ILE A 65 6.38 4.02 5.46
CA ILE A 65 5.52 5.19 5.72
C ILE A 65 4.06 4.83 5.44
N SER A 66 3.77 4.18 4.31
CA SER A 66 2.42 3.77 3.95
C SER A 66 1.79 2.88 5.03
N GLU A 67 2.55 1.92 5.55
CA GLU A 67 2.11 0.99 6.59
C GLU A 67 1.95 1.66 7.96
N THR A 68 2.94 2.44 8.39
CA THR A 68 2.93 3.06 9.72
C THR A 68 1.94 4.21 9.84
N GLN A 69 1.74 4.96 8.75
CA GLN A 69 0.90 6.16 8.72
C GLN A 69 -0.45 5.93 8.06
N ARG A 70 -0.66 4.73 7.48
CA ARG A 70 -1.90 4.36 6.78
C ARG A 70 -2.26 5.33 5.66
N VAL A 71 -1.27 5.80 4.91
CA VAL A 71 -1.45 6.68 3.75
C VAL A 71 -1.16 5.90 2.47
N ALA A 72 -1.92 6.14 1.39
CA ALA A 72 -1.64 5.52 0.11
C ALA A 72 -0.52 6.29 -0.59
N ILE A 73 0.51 5.58 -1.00
CA ILE A 73 1.63 6.13 -1.76
C ILE A 73 1.77 5.34 -3.06
N PHE A 74 1.86 6.06 -4.17
CA PHE A 74 2.08 5.49 -5.49
C PHE A 74 3.41 5.99 -6.06
N LEU A 75 4.34 5.07 -6.33
CA LEU A 75 5.63 5.36 -6.93
C LEU A 75 5.57 5.17 -8.45
N ASP A 76 5.88 6.23 -9.21
CA ASP A 76 6.00 6.15 -10.67
C ASP A 76 7.20 5.29 -11.07
N ARG A 77 6.99 4.39 -12.04
CA ARG A 77 7.99 3.44 -12.56
C ARG A 77 9.27 4.09 -13.13
N ARG A 78 9.26 5.40 -13.44
CA ARG A 78 10.44 6.14 -13.92
C ARG A 78 11.40 6.55 -12.80
N ILE A 79 10.95 6.48 -11.54
CA ILE A 79 11.80 6.72 -10.37
C ILE A 79 12.47 5.41 -9.98
N ASN A 80 13.77 5.43 -9.68
CA ASN A 80 14.51 4.25 -9.27
C ASN A 80 14.08 3.80 -7.85
N PRO A 81 13.39 2.65 -7.69
CA PRO A 81 12.92 2.19 -6.38
C PRO A 81 14.05 1.70 -5.47
N ALA A 82 15.20 1.32 -6.05
CA ALA A 82 16.34 0.76 -5.34
C ALA A 82 17.33 1.83 -4.85
N GLN A 83 17.08 3.11 -5.15
CA GLN A 83 17.94 4.20 -4.69
C GLN A 83 17.97 4.23 -3.16
N GLN A 84 19.17 4.28 -2.58
CA GLN A 84 19.33 4.40 -1.13
C GLN A 84 18.88 5.77 -0.63
N ILE A 85 18.09 5.77 0.43
CA ILE A 85 17.62 6.96 1.13
C ILE A 85 18.21 6.92 2.54
N GLN A 86 19.15 7.83 2.78
CA GLN A 86 19.75 8.10 4.08
C GLN A 86 19.23 9.44 4.58
N LEU A 87 18.30 9.39 5.53
CA LEU A 87 17.59 10.57 6.01
C LEU A 87 17.20 10.41 7.47
N ALA A 88 17.48 11.42 8.28
CA ALA A 88 17.00 11.53 9.65
C ALA A 88 16.03 12.72 9.76
N ILE A 89 14.82 12.43 10.21
CA ILE A 89 13.77 13.41 10.47
C ILE A 89 13.56 13.50 11.98
N GLN A 90 13.46 14.71 12.51
CA GLN A 90 13.14 14.95 13.91
C GLN A 90 12.11 16.08 14.00
N GLY A 91 10.93 15.78 14.55
CA GLY A 91 9.89 16.76 14.83
C GLY A 91 9.37 17.51 13.61
N LYS A 92 9.34 16.88 12.43
CA LYS A 92 8.80 17.51 11.20
C LYS A 92 7.46 16.88 10.82
N THR A 93 6.63 17.66 10.13
CA THR A 93 5.38 17.14 9.57
C THR A 93 5.67 16.03 8.56
N MET A 94 4.76 15.07 8.46
CA MET A 94 4.81 13.98 7.49
C MET A 94 4.95 14.50 6.06
N SER A 95 4.21 15.54 5.69
CA SER A 95 4.32 16.23 4.39
C SER A 95 5.75 16.70 4.12
N THR A 96 6.38 17.35 5.11
CA THR A 96 7.76 17.82 4.99
C THR A 96 8.74 16.64 4.85
N ALA A 97 8.57 15.58 5.63
CA ALA A 97 9.42 14.40 5.56
C ALA A 97 9.35 13.74 4.16
N LEU A 98 8.14 13.55 3.63
CA LEU A 98 7.91 13.02 2.30
C LEU A 98 8.56 13.89 1.22
N GLN A 99 8.45 15.22 1.32
CA GLN A 99 9.10 16.13 0.39
C GLN A 99 10.63 15.99 0.42
N GLN A 100 11.24 15.79 1.59
CA GLN A 100 12.68 15.56 1.72
C GLN A 100 13.10 14.23 1.07
N ILE A 101 12.33 13.16 1.28
CA ILE A 101 12.56 11.86 0.64
C ILE A 101 12.49 11.99 -0.89
N ALA A 102 11.44 12.64 -1.41
CA ALA A 102 11.27 12.85 -2.84
C ALA A 102 12.42 13.67 -3.44
N ASN A 103 12.88 14.71 -2.74
CA ASN A 103 14.01 15.52 -3.19
C ASN A 103 15.30 14.69 -3.31
N GLN A 104 15.59 13.84 -2.33
CA GLN A 104 16.75 12.93 -2.36
C GLN A 104 16.64 11.93 -3.52
N ALA A 105 15.43 11.47 -3.85
CA ALA A 105 15.13 10.63 -5.01
C ALA A 105 15.10 11.37 -6.37
N ASN A 106 15.44 12.66 -6.40
CA ASN A 106 15.25 13.54 -7.56
C ASN A 106 13.82 13.49 -8.17
N ALA A 107 12.83 13.24 -7.31
CA ALA A 107 11.42 13.17 -7.63
C ALA A 107 10.68 14.42 -7.12
N GLN A 108 9.37 14.43 -7.34
CA GLN A 108 8.43 15.38 -6.77
C GLN A 108 7.17 14.64 -6.33
N ILE A 109 6.45 15.22 -5.38
CA ILE A 109 5.17 14.72 -4.89
C ILE A 109 4.02 15.54 -5.47
N SER A 110 2.90 14.86 -5.74
CA SER A 110 1.60 15.49 -5.99
C SER A 110 0.51 14.71 -5.26
N HIS A 111 -0.48 15.42 -4.73
CA HIS A 111 -1.60 14.80 -4.03
C HIS A 111 -2.77 14.63 -5.00
N VAL A 112 -3.24 13.41 -5.15
CA VAL A 112 -4.41 13.07 -5.95
C VAL A 112 -5.44 12.46 -5.02
N ARG A 113 -6.32 13.32 -4.50
CA ARG A 113 -7.30 12.96 -3.47
C ARG A 113 -6.58 12.36 -2.24
N ASN A 114 -6.73 11.05 -1.99
CA ASN A 114 -6.18 10.37 -0.81
C ASN A 114 -4.88 9.60 -1.11
N VAL A 115 -4.26 9.86 -2.26
CA VAL A 115 -3.07 9.16 -2.74
C VAL A 115 -1.95 10.16 -2.97
N ILE A 116 -0.78 9.84 -2.43
CA ILE A 116 0.46 10.58 -2.61
C ILE A 116 1.18 9.98 -3.83
N TYR A 117 1.23 10.72 -4.92
CA TYR A 117 1.96 10.31 -6.12
C TYR A 117 3.39 10.83 -6.06
N VAL A 118 4.37 9.93 -6.22
CA VAL A 118 5.80 10.24 -6.28
C VAL A 118 6.30 9.97 -7.69
N GLY A 119 6.77 11.01 -8.38
CA GLY A 119 7.16 10.88 -9.79
C GLY A 119 8.13 11.96 -10.28
N PRO A 120 8.47 11.96 -11.58
CA PRO A 120 9.44 12.90 -12.14
C PRO A 120 8.97 14.36 -12.06
N LYS A 121 9.86 15.25 -11.60
CA LYS A 121 9.62 16.71 -11.45
C LYS A 121 8.96 17.36 -12.67
N LYS A 122 9.42 16.99 -13.88
CA LYS A 122 8.91 17.53 -15.15
C LYS A 122 7.40 17.33 -15.34
N THR A 123 6.83 16.24 -14.83
CA THR A 123 5.41 15.90 -15.07
C THR A 123 4.55 16.01 -13.82
N THR A 124 5.11 15.77 -12.63
CA THR A 124 4.34 15.67 -11.39
C THR A 124 3.59 16.96 -11.02
N HIS A 125 4.16 18.14 -11.33
CA HIS A 125 3.53 19.42 -10.98
C HIS A 125 2.16 19.65 -11.67
N LEU A 126 1.92 19.03 -12.83
CA LEU A 126 0.66 19.16 -13.56
C LEU A 126 -0.44 18.24 -13.02
N LEU A 127 -0.07 17.20 -12.27
CA LEU A 127 -0.97 16.10 -11.94
C LEU A 127 -2.14 16.55 -11.05
N ALA A 128 -1.89 17.44 -10.08
CA ALA A 128 -2.95 18.00 -9.24
C ALA A 128 -3.98 18.78 -10.08
N THR A 129 -3.52 19.57 -11.05
CA THR A 129 -4.38 20.34 -11.96
C THR A 129 -5.22 19.40 -12.84
N VAL A 130 -4.57 18.41 -13.46
CA VAL A 130 -5.27 17.42 -14.30
C VAL A 130 -6.29 16.64 -13.46
N ALA A 131 -5.92 16.19 -12.26
CA ALA A 131 -6.83 15.51 -11.35
C ALA A 131 -8.03 16.37 -10.98
N ALA A 132 -7.85 17.67 -10.73
CA ALA A 132 -8.93 18.60 -10.43
C ALA A 132 -9.88 18.79 -11.62
N ILE A 133 -9.36 18.94 -12.84
CA ILE A 133 -10.17 19.04 -14.06
C ILE A 133 -11.01 17.78 -14.26
N HIS A 134 -10.39 16.60 -14.15
CA HIS A 134 -11.10 15.33 -14.28
C HIS A 134 -12.13 15.13 -13.16
N ALA A 135 -11.83 15.51 -11.92
CA ALA A 135 -12.79 15.43 -10.81
C ALA A 135 -14.04 16.29 -11.07
N GLU A 136 -13.86 17.51 -11.59
CA GLU A 136 -14.97 18.40 -11.95
C GLU A 136 -15.79 17.83 -13.12
N GLN A 137 -15.14 17.30 -14.15
CA GLN A 137 -15.81 16.63 -15.27
C GLN A 137 -16.63 15.42 -14.78
N HIS A 138 -16.07 14.59 -13.92
CA HIS A 138 -16.79 13.45 -13.34
C HIS A 138 -18.01 13.89 -12.54
N ARG A 139 -17.89 14.98 -11.75
CA ARG A 139 -19.01 15.53 -10.98
C ARG A 139 -20.15 16.02 -11.88
N ARG A 140 -19.83 16.71 -12.99
CA ARG A 140 -20.82 17.15 -13.99
C ARG A 140 -21.52 15.98 -14.65
N ASN A 141 -20.74 15.00 -15.13
CA ASN A 141 -21.27 13.82 -15.82
C ASN A 141 -22.14 12.97 -14.88
N GLN A 142 -21.80 12.83 -13.60
CA GLN A 142 -22.63 12.12 -12.63
C GLN A 142 -24.01 12.79 -12.44
N ALA A 143 -24.04 14.12 -12.38
CA ALA A 143 -25.30 14.87 -12.25
C ALA A 143 -26.21 14.71 -13.49
N GLU A 144 -25.63 14.68 -14.70
CA GLU A 144 -26.37 14.41 -15.93
C GLU A 144 -26.80 12.94 -16.05
N ASN A 145 -25.90 12.00 -15.76
CA ASN A 145 -26.16 10.57 -15.97
C ASN A 145 -27.12 9.95 -14.94
N THR A 146 -27.21 10.48 -13.72
CA THR A 146 -28.18 10.01 -12.71
C THR A 146 -29.62 10.08 -13.25
N ARG A 147 -29.90 11.06 -14.13
CA ARG A 147 -31.21 11.19 -14.80
C ARG A 147 -31.45 10.10 -15.84
N VAL A 148 -30.41 9.57 -16.47
CA VAL A 148 -30.51 8.56 -17.55
C VAL A 148 -30.55 7.15 -16.99
N PHE A 149 -29.79 6.86 -15.92
CA PHE A 149 -29.74 5.53 -15.29
C PHE A 149 -30.97 5.18 -14.43
N THR A 150 -31.89 6.13 -14.23
CA THR A 150 -33.20 5.84 -13.58
C THR A 150 -34.13 5.04 -14.53
N ILE A 151 -33.84 5.04 -15.83
CA ILE A 151 -34.56 4.22 -16.81
C ILE A 151 -33.95 2.82 -16.76
N GLY A 152 -34.53 1.95 -15.93
CA GLY A 152 -34.15 0.55 -15.79
C GLY A 152 -34.25 -0.21 -17.11
N LYS A 153 -33.19 -0.16 -17.92
CA LYS A 153 -32.98 -1.13 -18.99
C LYS A 153 -32.16 -2.28 -18.42
N SER A 154 -32.66 -3.51 -18.62
CA SER A 154 -31.94 -4.72 -18.23
C SER A 154 -30.58 -4.75 -18.93
N THR A 155 -29.50 -4.58 -18.17
CA THR A 155 -28.14 -4.80 -18.64
C THR A 155 -27.91 -6.31 -18.71
N GLN A 156 -28.27 -6.93 -19.83
CA GLN A 156 -27.87 -8.29 -20.14
C GLN A 156 -26.62 -8.24 -21.02
N TRP A 157 -25.52 -8.80 -20.53
CA TRP A 157 -24.29 -8.94 -21.30
C TRP A 157 -24.49 -10.05 -22.33
N ASN A 158 -24.35 -9.75 -23.62
CA ASN A 158 -24.39 -10.79 -24.65
C ASN A 158 -23.21 -11.75 -24.43
N ARG A 159 -23.52 -13.05 -24.32
CA ARG A 159 -22.52 -14.10 -24.15
C ARG A 159 -21.65 -14.16 -25.42
N LEU A 160 -20.40 -13.72 -25.32
CA LEU A 160 -19.45 -13.62 -26.45
C LEU A 160 -18.81 -14.96 -26.85
N SER A 161 -19.11 -16.04 -26.14
CA SER A 161 -18.59 -17.37 -26.44
C SER A 161 -19.73 -18.40 -26.46
N GLN A 162 -19.90 -19.02 -27.62
CA GLN A 162 -20.59 -20.30 -27.77
C GLN A 162 -19.53 -21.42 -27.73
N PRO A 163 -19.86 -22.60 -27.19
CA PRO A 163 -18.92 -23.72 -27.04
C PRO A 163 -18.41 -24.26 -28.37
#